data_AF-A0A1Z5RK10-F1
#
_entry.id   AF-A0A1Z5RK10-F1
#
_cell.length_a   1.000
_cell.length_b   1.000
_cell.length_c   1.000
_cell.angle_alpha   90.00
_cell.angle_beta   90.00
_cell.angle_gamma   90.00
#
_symmetry.space_group_name_H-M   'P 1'
#
loop_
_entity.id
_entity.type
_entity.pdbx_description
1 polymer ?
#
loop_
_entity_poly.entity_id
_entity_poly.type
_entity_poly.pdbx_seq_one_letter_code
_entity_poly.pdbx_strand_id
1 'polypeptide(L)'
;MWWHDRFSFPIDYFVYSCRSSSPPSLTLLPPCFDGGHINPQLDKLCTPYRRQRQRTMLPEDMGILCHGDQGEFTVAELLFSKPYEIELCLLHNPPPAGSSMEWKVKKVQIPPDTKISTYSWMTDAVFPIGTCLCWVDNYQGMLAIDVLTDSNSNPDHQQCLRCIPLPKKALKSQRLYKDAGEPDPLRSVCVTDTGIIKLVCILTECPTFTIKAWTLDDIHEGRWTMDLSNTMGAEEFFRLLGTGHSCLPQVQPSFPLVSLVDPDVICFLLKDKDRGLFWMIYVNMKYKKLLSSALYISEQEEEDGYPPKRGRRNNFFGHCFIRSKFSSYLSENAITSRDLSEKMQKTKEARVTQKS
;
A
#
# COMPACT_ATOMS: atom_id res chain seq x y z
N MET A 1 21.40 5.63 14.08
CA MET A 1 22.17 4.36 14.09
C MET A 1 21.20 3.27 13.64
N TRP A 2 21.05 3.12 12.31
CA TRP A 2 20.10 2.17 11.73
C TRP A 2 20.86 0.88 11.41
N TRP A 3 20.68 -0.14 12.24
CA TRP A 3 21.08 -1.50 11.90
C TRP A 3 19.99 -2.07 11.00
N HIS A 4 20.16 -1.95 9.68
CA HIS A 4 19.47 -2.78 8.69
C HIS A 4 20.54 -3.50 7.87
N ASP A 5 21.41 -4.24 8.56
CA ASP A 5 22.21 -5.28 7.93
C ASP A 5 21.29 -6.51 7.76
N ARG A 6 20.20 -6.34 6.99
CA ARG A 6 19.46 -7.50 6.50
C ARG A 6 20.27 -8.03 5.34
N PHE A 7 21.02 -9.11 5.60
CA PHE A 7 21.53 -9.99 4.57
C PHE A 7 20.38 -10.32 3.61
N SER A 8 20.30 -9.57 2.52
CA SER A 8 19.21 -9.68 1.58
C SER A 8 19.59 -10.86 0.69
N PHE A 9 19.01 -12.02 0.99
CA PHE A 9 19.05 -13.14 0.06
C PHE A 9 18.47 -12.68 -1.28
N PRO A 10 18.92 -13.27 -2.40
CA PRO A 10 18.31 -13.02 -3.70
C PRO A 10 16.80 -13.13 -3.65
N ILE A 11 16.13 -12.07 -4.08
CA ILE A 11 14.69 -12.09 -4.31
C ILE A 11 14.49 -12.04 -5.81
N ASP A 12 13.90 -13.11 -6.34
CA ASP A 12 13.45 -13.17 -7.71
C ASP A 12 12.03 -12.57 -7.75
N TYR A 13 11.84 -11.55 -8.58
CA TYR A 13 10.56 -10.87 -8.74
C TYR A 13 9.85 -11.41 -9.98
N PHE A 14 8.53 -11.62 -9.87
CA PHE A 14 7.71 -12.10 -10.97
C PHE A 14 6.53 -11.17 -11.21
N VAL A 15 6.21 -10.93 -12.47
CA VAL A 15 4.97 -10.27 -12.88
C VAL A 15 3.98 -11.33 -13.33
N TYR A 16 2.88 -11.44 -12.61
CA TYR A 16 1.75 -12.27 -13.00
C TYR A 16 0.81 -11.48 -13.90
N SER A 17 0.52 -12.01 -15.08
CA SER A 17 -0.42 -11.40 -16.03
C SER A 17 -1.59 -12.34 -16.25
N CYS A 18 -2.80 -11.81 -16.16
CA CYS A 18 -4.04 -12.53 -16.43
C CYS A 18 -4.94 -11.65 -17.29
N ARG A 19 -5.37 -12.16 -18.44
CA ARG A 19 -6.18 -11.42 -19.41
C ARG A 19 -7.33 -12.30 -19.86
N SER A 20 -8.48 -11.70 -20.17
CA SER A 20 -9.66 -12.47 -20.61
C SER A 20 -9.43 -13.24 -21.91
N SER A 21 -8.47 -12.83 -22.75
CA SER A 21 -8.21 -13.38 -24.08
C SER A 21 -6.94 -14.23 -24.18
N SER A 22 -6.19 -14.45 -23.10
CA SER A 22 -4.96 -15.23 -23.11
C SER A 22 -4.79 -16.05 -21.83
N PRO A 23 -4.10 -17.20 -21.87
CA PRO A 23 -3.77 -17.91 -20.64
C PRO A 23 -2.96 -17.01 -19.70
N PRO A 24 -3.09 -17.21 -18.38
CA PRO A 24 -2.26 -16.49 -17.42
C PRO A 24 -0.78 -16.82 -17.63
N SER A 25 0.09 -15.84 -17.42
CA SER A 25 1.53 -15.97 -17.59
C SER A 25 2.27 -15.40 -16.39
N LEU A 26 3.48 -15.93 -16.16
CA LEU A 26 4.38 -15.46 -15.12
C LEU A 26 5.71 -15.07 -15.76
N THR A 27 6.06 -13.79 -15.69
CA THR A 27 7.29 -13.24 -16.27
C THR A 27 8.29 -13.00 -15.15
N LEU A 28 9.42 -13.71 -15.18
CA LEU A 28 10.55 -13.45 -14.28
C LEU A 28 11.21 -12.13 -14.66
N LEU A 29 11.34 -11.22 -13.70
CA LEU A 29 12.11 -9.99 -13.88
C LEU A 29 13.60 -10.31 -13.80
N PRO A 30 14.44 -9.71 -14.66
CA PRO A 30 15.89 -9.87 -14.56
C PRO A 30 16.39 -9.34 -13.21
N PRO A 31 17.47 -9.89 -12.64
CA PRO A 31 18.11 -9.29 -11.47
C PRO A 31 18.73 -7.93 -11.83
N CYS A 32 18.64 -6.97 -10.91
CA CYS A 32 19.36 -5.70 -11.00
C CYS A 32 20.68 -5.81 -10.23
N PHE A 33 21.83 -5.51 -10.83
CA PHE A 33 23.13 -5.52 -10.16
C PHE A 33 23.69 -4.10 -9.91
N ASP A 34 23.06 -3.07 -10.48
CA ASP A 34 23.50 -1.69 -10.33
C ASP A 34 23.23 -1.16 -8.91
N GLY A 35 24.29 -0.73 -8.24
CA GLY A 35 24.24 -0.26 -6.86
C GLY A 35 24.17 -1.37 -5.81
N GLY A 36 24.34 -2.64 -6.20
CA GLY A 36 24.43 -3.76 -5.26
C GLY A 36 25.69 -3.69 -4.37
N HIS A 37 25.58 -4.21 -3.15
CA HIS A 37 26.67 -4.15 -2.18
C HIS A 37 27.74 -5.22 -2.50
N ILE A 38 29.00 -4.80 -2.55
CA ILE A 38 30.13 -5.72 -2.76
C ILE A 38 30.89 -5.86 -1.44
N ASN A 39 30.76 -7.01 -0.78
CA ASN A 39 31.57 -7.35 0.40
C ASN A 39 32.47 -8.56 0.09
N PRO A 40 33.78 -8.35 -0.17
CA PRO A 40 34.70 -9.42 -0.52
C PRO A 40 34.84 -10.54 0.52
N GLN A 41 34.59 -10.26 1.80
CA GLN A 41 34.65 -11.28 2.86
C GLN A 41 33.41 -12.16 2.87
N LEU A 42 32.22 -11.56 2.71
CA LEU A 42 30.95 -12.31 2.61
C LEU A 42 30.84 -13.07 1.27
N ASP A 43 31.31 -12.47 0.18
CA ASP A 43 31.32 -13.09 -1.15
C ASP A 43 32.06 -14.44 -1.15
N LYS A 44 33.14 -14.58 -0.35
CA LYS A 44 33.87 -15.83 -0.20
C LYS A 44 33.03 -16.92 0.46
N LEU A 45 32.21 -16.56 1.45
CA LEU A 45 31.38 -17.49 2.21
C LEU A 45 30.17 -18.00 1.40
N CYS A 46 29.76 -17.27 0.36
CA CYS A 46 28.53 -17.55 -0.40
C CYS A 46 28.77 -18.03 -1.83
N THR A 47 29.92 -18.66 -2.08
CA THR A 47 30.24 -19.29 -3.37
C THR A 47 29.51 -20.63 -3.48
N PRO A 48 28.83 -20.99 -4.60
CA PRO A 48 28.83 -20.34 -5.92
C PRO A 48 27.76 -19.25 -6.12
N TYR A 49 26.83 -19.05 -5.18
CA TYR A 49 25.67 -18.18 -5.34
C TYR A 49 26.00 -16.71 -5.01
N ARG A 50 26.69 -16.01 -5.92
CA ARG A 50 27.07 -14.59 -5.80
C ARG A 50 25.90 -13.60 -6.00
N ARG A 51 24.71 -13.90 -5.46
CA ARG A 51 23.53 -13.03 -5.60
C ARG A 51 23.44 -11.91 -4.55
N GLN A 52 24.42 -11.78 -3.65
CA GLN A 52 24.52 -10.64 -2.71
C GLN A 52 24.89 -9.32 -3.39
N ARG A 53 25.41 -9.39 -4.62
CA ARG A 53 25.69 -8.22 -5.46
C ARG A 53 24.45 -7.68 -6.15
N GLN A 54 23.31 -8.34 -5.99
CA GLN A 54 22.05 -7.82 -6.51
C GLN A 54 21.68 -6.57 -5.72
N ARG A 55 21.18 -5.55 -6.40
CA ARG A 55 20.56 -4.39 -5.78
C ARG A 55 19.44 -4.89 -4.88
N THR A 56 19.48 -4.54 -3.60
CA THR A 56 18.35 -4.77 -2.71
C THR A 56 17.21 -3.89 -3.19
N MET A 57 16.14 -4.51 -3.66
CA MET A 57 14.93 -3.80 -4.02
C MET A 57 13.84 -4.11 -2.99
N LEU A 58 13.26 -3.09 -2.38
CA LEU A 58 12.22 -3.26 -1.36
C LEU A 58 10.84 -3.27 -2.02
N PRO A 59 9.99 -4.28 -1.78
CA PRO A 59 8.63 -4.34 -2.36
C PRO A 59 7.81 -3.08 -2.11
N GLU A 60 8.03 -2.41 -0.97
CA GLU A 60 7.33 -1.19 -0.56
C GLU A 60 7.69 0.02 -1.41
N ASP A 61 8.89 0.04 -2.00
CA ASP A 61 9.39 1.13 -2.86
C ASP A 61 9.17 0.83 -4.36
N MET A 62 8.65 -0.35 -4.69
CA MET A 62 8.39 -0.80 -6.06
C MET A 62 6.94 -0.54 -6.50
N GLY A 63 6.80 -0.05 -7.72
CA GLY A 63 5.53 0.11 -8.40
C GLY A 63 5.52 -0.59 -9.75
N ILE A 64 4.33 -1.01 -10.20
CA ILE A 64 4.10 -1.52 -11.55
C ILE A 64 3.04 -0.68 -12.24
N LEU A 65 3.35 -0.25 -13.46
CA LEU A 65 2.42 0.39 -14.38
C LEU A 65 2.14 -0.58 -15.53
N CYS A 66 0.91 -1.07 -15.63
CA CYS A 66 0.43 -1.76 -16.83
C CYS A 66 0.03 -0.71 -17.86
N HIS A 67 0.46 -0.89 -19.12
CA HIS A 67 0.14 0.01 -20.21
C HIS A 67 0.02 -0.77 -21.53
N GLY A 68 -0.40 -0.09 -22.58
CA GLY A 68 -0.65 -0.72 -23.88
C GLY A 68 -1.77 -1.77 -23.85
N ASP A 69 -1.97 -2.40 -25.01
CA ASP A 69 -3.05 -3.37 -25.22
C ASP A 69 -2.55 -4.81 -25.26
N GLN A 70 -1.23 -5.05 -25.24
CA GLN A 70 -0.62 -6.37 -25.43
C GLN A 70 0.05 -6.92 -24.17
N GLY A 71 -0.13 -6.24 -23.03
CA GLY A 71 0.37 -6.70 -21.73
C GLY A 71 1.73 -6.09 -21.40
N GLU A 72 1.99 -4.93 -21.98
CA GLU A 72 3.15 -4.12 -21.66
C GLU A 72 3.07 -3.62 -20.22
N PHE A 73 4.23 -3.57 -19.58
CA PHE A 73 4.34 -3.06 -18.23
C PHE A 73 5.67 -2.39 -18.01
N THR A 74 5.70 -1.48 -17.06
CA THR A 74 6.90 -0.85 -16.54
C THR A 74 6.95 -1.09 -15.04
N VAL A 75 8.04 -1.66 -14.55
CA VAL A 75 8.32 -1.76 -13.11
C VAL A 75 9.31 -0.66 -12.76
N ALA A 76 9.05 0.03 -11.65
CA ALA A 76 9.94 1.08 -11.17
C ALA A 76 10.18 0.97 -9.67
N GLU A 77 11.39 1.30 -9.24
CA GLU A 77 11.75 1.54 -7.84
C GLU A 77 12.26 2.97 -7.69
N LEU A 78 11.87 3.65 -6.60
CA LEU A 78 12.41 4.96 -6.23
C LEU A 78 13.22 4.84 -4.94
N LEU A 79 14.54 4.99 -5.02
CA LEU A 79 15.45 4.88 -3.88
C LEU A 79 16.04 6.23 -3.49
N PHE A 80 16.13 6.47 -2.18
CA PHE A 80 16.78 7.63 -1.59
C PHE A 80 18.21 7.24 -1.17
N SER A 81 19.18 7.37 -2.08
CA SER A 81 20.54 6.86 -1.88
C SER A 81 21.44 7.78 -1.04
N LYS A 82 21.22 9.10 -1.10
CA LYS A 82 21.94 10.13 -0.33
C LYS A 82 21.02 11.32 -0.02
N PRO A 83 21.40 12.22 0.92
CA PRO A 83 20.70 13.49 1.08
C PRO A 83 20.61 14.19 -0.28
N TYR A 84 19.38 14.46 -0.73
CA TYR A 84 19.08 15.15 -1.99
C TYR A 84 19.38 14.39 -3.29
N GLU A 85 19.73 13.10 -3.24
CA GLU A 85 19.82 12.27 -4.44
C GLU A 85 18.73 11.19 -4.43
N ILE A 86 17.94 11.15 -5.50
CA ILE A 86 16.94 10.11 -5.73
C ILE A 86 17.37 9.31 -6.96
N GLU A 87 17.34 7.99 -6.84
CA GLU A 87 17.56 7.06 -7.93
C GLU A 87 16.24 6.43 -8.35
N LEU A 88 15.93 6.51 -9.64
CA LEU A 88 14.82 5.81 -10.26
C LEU A 88 15.39 4.60 -11.03
N CYS A 89 14.99 3.40 -10.64
CA CYS A 89 15.31 2.18 -11.36
C CYS A 89 14.11 1.76 -12.18
N LEU A 90 14.26 1.63 -13.50
CA LEU A 90 13.18 1.32 -14.43
C LEU A 90 13.44 0.02 -15.16
N LEU A 91 12.38 -0.75 -15.38
CA LEU A 91 12.38 -1.91 -16.24
C LEU A 91 11.13 -1.87 -17.13
N HIS A 92 11.34 -1.81 -18.44
CA HIS A 92 10.26 -1.84 -19.43
C HIS A 92 10.11 -3.25 -20.01
N ASN A 93 8.86 -3.67 -20.18
CA ASN A 93 8.50 -4.85 -20.94
C ASN A 93 7.36 -4.52 -21.92
N PRO A 94 7.55 -4.68 -23.24
CA PRO A 94 8.80 -5.05 -23.89
C PRO A 94 9.87 -3.96 -23.70
N PRO A 95 11.16 -4.32 -23.82
CA PRO A 95 12.22 -3.33 -23.81
C PRO A 95 12.09 -2.40 -25.04
N PRO A 96 12.63 -1.16 -24.96
CA PRO A 96 12.72 -0.27 -26.11
C PRO A 96 13.36 -0.95 -27.33
N ALA A 97 12.95 -0.54 -28.53
CA ALA A 97 13.39 -1.17 -29.78
C ALA A 97 14.92 -1.34 -29.85
N GLY A 98 15.38 -2.57 -30.06
CA GLY A 98 16.80 -2.91 -30.16
C GLY A 98 17.54 -3.08 -28.82
N SER A 99 16.83 -3.13 -27.69
CA SER A 99 17.43 -3.37 -26.37
C SER A 99 16.92 -4.66 -25.70
N SER A 100 17.71 -5.20 -24.78
CA SER A 100 17.34 -6.31 -23.89
C SER A 100 16.47 -5.79 -22.73
N MET A 101 15.69 -6.70 -22.13
CA MET A 101 14.94 -6.43 -20.89
C MET A 101 15.93 -6.33 -19.73
N GLU A 102 16.35 -5.10 -19.42
CA GLU A 102 17.36 -4.79 -18.40
C GLU A 102 16.93 -3.58 -17.58
N TRP A 103 17.35 -3.56 -16.32
CA TRP A 103 17.12 -2.43 -15.43
C TRP A 103 17.96 -1.23 -15.85
N LYS A 104 17.34 -0.04 -15.81
CA LYS A 104 18.01 1.24 -16.06
C LYS A 104 17.92 2.09 -14.81
N VAL A 105 19.07 2.38 -14.19
CA VAL A 105 19.17 3.27 -13.03
C VAL A 105 19.47 4.69 -13.50
N LYS A 106 18.62 5.64 -13.10
CA LYS A 106 18.76 7.06 -13.41
C LYS A 106 18.74 7.88 -12.14
N LYS A 107 19.54 8.94 -12.08
CA LYS A 107 19.42 9.94 -11.02
C LYS A 107 18.33 10.93 -11.41
N VAL A 108 17.42 11.20 -10.47
CA VAL A 108 16.32 12.14 -10.65
C VAL A 108 16.54 13.34 -9.73
N GLN A 109 16.42 14.54 -10.29
CA GLN A 109 16.57 15.76 -9.53
C GLN A 109 15.27 16.09 -8.80
N ILE A 110 15.42 16.52 -7.54
CA ILE A 110 14.31 17.07 -6.76
C ILE A 110 14.17 18.55 -7.11
N PRO A 111 12.96 19.05 -7.40
CA PRO A 111 12.75 20.47 -7.58
C PRO A 111 13.24 21.26 -6.36
N PRO A 112 14.01 22.35 -6.52
CA PRO A 112 14.67 23.04 -5.40
C PRO A 112 13.72 23.59 -4.33
N ASP A 113 12.48 23.91 -4.69
CA ASP A 113 11.45 24.42 -3.76
C ASP A 113 10.68 23.31 -3.02
N THR A 114 11.12 22.06 -3.16
CA THR A 114 10.46 20.90 -2.57
C THR A 114 10.65 20.88 -1.05
N LYS A 115 9.54 20.76 -0.31
CA LYS A 115 9.52 20.64 1.16
C LYS A 115 9.66 19.21 1.68
N ILE A 116 9.85 18.25 0.78
CA ILE A 116 10.02 16.84 1.10
C ILE A 116 11.46 16.59 1.56
N SER A 117 11.60 15.99 2.73
CA SER A 117 12.88 15.59 3.30
C SER A 117 13.21 14.16 2.85
N THR A 118 14.20 14.04 1.97
CA THR A 118 14.73 12.74 1.51
C THR A 118 15.25 11.87 2.65
N TYR A 119 15.76 12.46 3.72
CA TYR A 119 16.29 11.74 4.88
C TYR A 119 15.20 11.09 5.73
N SER A 120 13.99 11.65 5.74
CA SER A 120 12.86 11.16 6.55
C SER A 120 11.74 10.53 5.73
N TRP A 121 11.92 10.43 4.41
CA TRP A 121 10.94 9.82 3.51
C TRP A 121 10.73 8.35 3.86
N MET A 122 9.46 7.96 3.88
CA MET A 122 9.05 6.57 3.99
C MET A 122 7.90 6.33 3.02
N THR A 123 8.12 5.44 2.07
CA THR A 123 7.10 5.05 1.10
C THR A 123 6.05 4.18 1.81
N ASP A 124 4.85 4.74 1.98
CA ASP A 124 3.70 4.07 2.57
C ASP A 124 2.83 3.38 1.50
N ALA A 125 2.86 3.86 0.26
CA ALA A 125 2.16 3.27 -0.88
C ALA A 125 2.78 3.68 -2.22
N VAL A 126 2.63 2.81 -3.22
CA VAL A 126 2.96 3.11 -4.63
C VAL A 126 1.78 2.72 -5.51
N PHE A 127 1.34 3.60 -6.40
CA PHE A 127 0.27 3.28 -7.34
C PHE A 127 0.43 3.97 -8.71
N PRO A 128 -0.09 3.34 -9.78
CA PRO A 128 -0.13 3.95 -11.10
C PRO A 128 -1.30 4.94 -11.25
N ILE A 129 -1.08 6.01 -12.02
CA ILE A 129 -2.12 6.92 -12.49
C ILE A 129 -1.76 7.49 -13.86
N GLY A 130 -2.58 7.20 -14.87
CA GLY A 130 -2.24 7.52 -16.25
C GLY A 130 -0.92 6.87 -16.65
N THR A 131 0.06 7.67 -17.06
CA THR A 131 1.43 7.24 -17.41
C THR A 131 2.43 7.35 -16.24
N CYS A 132 1.96 7.79 -15.08
CA CYS A 132 2.81 8.05 -13.92
C CYS A 132 2.76 6.91 -12.91
N LEU A 133 3.88 6.71 -12.20
CA LEU A 133 3.90 6.05 -10.89
C LEU A 133 4.01 7.12 -9.79
N CYS A 134 3.25 6.93 -8.72
CA CYS A 134 3.21 7.82 -7.56
C CYS A 134 3.68 7.09 -6.31
N TRP A 135 4.74 7.58 -5.67
CA TRP A 135 5.20 7.15 -4.36
C TRP A 135 4.63 8.08 -3.30
N VAL A 136 4.05 7.52 -2.25
CA VAL A 136 3.35 8.28 -1.20
C VAL A 136 4.09 8.16 0.12
N ASP A 137 4.28 9.29 0.79
CA ASP A 137 4.52 9.39 2.22
C ASP A 137 3.32 10.13 2.84
N ASN A 138 2.54 9.45 3.68
CA ASN A 138 1.32 9.95 4.33
C ASN A 138 1.54 11.15 5.28
N TYR A 139 2.80 11.57 5.47
CA TYR A 139 3.20 12.70 6.28
C TYR A 139 3.96 13.79 5.52
N GLN A 140 4.53 13.49 4.36
CA GLN A 140 5.31 14.46 3.59
C GLN A 140 4.65 14.87 2.28
N GLY A 141 3.99 13.94 1.57
CA GLY A 141 3.46 14.21 0.24
C GLY A 141 3.53 13.02 -0.69
N MET A 142 3.38 13.30 -1.98
CA MET A 142 3.53 12.32 -3.03
C MET A 142 4.62 12.77 -4.01
N LEU A 143 5.32 11.79 -4.56
CA LEU A 143 6.29 11.94 -5.62
C LEU A 143 5.74 11.24 -6.86
N ALA A 144 5.47 12.00 -7.92
CA ALA A 144 4.95 11.46 -9.17
C ALA A 144 5.99 11.57 -10.28
N ILE A 145 6.19 10.48 -11.03
CA ILE A 145 7.09 10.43 -12.17
C ILE A 145 6.35 9.78 -13.34
N ASP A 146 6.36 10.43 -14.49
CA ASP A 146 5.96 9.79 -15.75
C ASP A 146 7.02 8.76 -16.12
N VAL A 147 6.69 7.47 -16.04
CA VAL A 147 7.64 6.38 -16.26
C VAL A 147 7.71 5.92 -17.70
N LEU A 148 6.91 6.49 -18.60
CA LEU A 148 6.92 6.15 -20.03
C LEU A 148 7.65 7.20 -20.88
N THR A 149 7.83 8.42 -20.36
CA THR A 149 8.57 9.48 -21.04
C THR A 149 10.06 9.19 -21.05
N ASP A 150 10.66 9.04 -22.23
CA ASP A 150 12.10 8.80 -22.34
C ASP A 150 12.88 10.11 -22.13
N SER A 151 13.95 10.03 -21.34
CA SER A 151 14.81 11.18 -20.99
C SER A 151 15.65 11.67 -22.18
N ASN A 152 15.66 10.92 -23.29
CA ASN A 152 16.37 11.25 -24.53
C ASN A 152 15.52 12.09 -25.51
N SER A 153 14.22 12.20 -25.26
CA SER A 153 13.37 13.18 -25.97
C SER A 153 13.75 14.59 -25.51
N ASN A 154 13.71 15.55 -26.43
CA ASN A 154 13.89 17.01 -26.28
C ASN A 154 14.13 17.51 -24.84
N PRO A 155 15.20 18.26 -24.51
CA PRO A 155 15.47 18.75 -23.14
C PRO A 155 14.29 19.45 -22.43
N ASP A 156 13.30 19.98 -23.15
CA ASP A 156 12.05 20.52 -22.61
C ASP A 156 11.08 19.46 -22.04
N HIS A 157 11.28 18.17 -22.34
CA HIS A 157 10.44 17.01 -21.99
C HIS A 157 11.20 16.03 -21.08
N GLN A 158 12.14 16.54 -20.30
CA GLN A 158 12.88 15.72 -19.34
C GLN A 158 11.91 15.04 -18.36
N GLN A 159 12.17 13.77 -18.07
CA GLN A 159 11.45 13.01 -17.06
C GLN A 159 11.61 13.71 -15.69
N CYS A 160 10.61 14.48 -15.30
CA CYS A 160 10.65 15.34 -14.12
C CYS A 160 9.89 14.73 -12.95
N LEU A 161 10.55 14.65 -11.80
CA LEU A 161 9.93 14.35 -10.52
C LEU A 161 9.01 15.50 -10.12
N ARG A 162 7.74 15.19 -9.88
CA ARG A 162 6.77 16.15 -9.36
C ARG A 162 6.52 15.87 -7.89
N CYS A 163 6.56 16.94 -7.09
CA CYS A 163 6.31 16.88 -5.67
C CYS A 163 4.93 17.44 -5.37
N ILE A 164 4.04 16.63 -4.81
CA ILE A 164 2.66 16.98 -4.49
C ILE A 164 2.56 17.06 -2.97
N PRO A 165 2.45 18.26 -2.38
CA PRO A 165 2.34 18.41 -0.93
C PRO A 165 0.98 17.92 -0.43
N LEU A 166 0.94 17.43 0.82
CA LEU A 166 -0.34 17.12 1.47
C LEU A 166 -1.09 18.41 1.86
N PRO A 167 -2.43 18.35 2.04
CA PRO A 167 -3.20 19.47 2.57
C PRO A 167 -2.63 19.95 3.91
N LYS A 168 -2.49 21.27 4.10
CA LYS A 168 -1.97 21.86 5.36
C LYS A 168 -2.70 21.38 6.62
N LYS A 169 -4.01 21.11 6.52
CA LYS A 169 -4.82 20.58 7.63
C LYS A 169 -4.46 19.12 7.97
N ALA A 170 -4.01 18.34 6.99
CA ALA A 170 -3.50 16.99 7.20
C ALA A 170 -2.09 17.03 7.82
N LEU A 171 -1.25 18.03 7.59
CA LEU A 171 0.11 18.08 8.17
C LEU A 171 0.18 18.32 9.70
N LYS A 172 -0.95 18.35 10.41
CA LYS A 172 -1.02 18.67 11.84
C LYS A 172 -0.68 17.53 12.79
N SER A 173 -0.57 16.29 12.31
CA SER A 173 -0.21 15.14 13.18
C SER A 173 1.13 14.55 12.76
N GLN A 174 1.88 14.07 13.74
CA GLN A 174 3.17 13.43 13.53
C GLN A 174 2.99 11.94 13.22
N ARG A 175 4.01 11.36 12.56
CA ARG A 175 4.11 9.93 12.32
C ARG A 175 4.33 9.20 13.66
N LEU A 176 3.40 8.31 14.01
CA LEU A 176 3.43 7.58 15.28
C LEU A 176 4.46 6.44 15.27
N TYR A 177 4.55 5.72 14.14
CA TYR A 177 5.45 4.59 13.95
C TYR A 177 6.55 4.96 12.97
N LYS A 178 7.82 4.79 13.37
CA LYS A 178 8.99 5.10 12.53
C LYS A 178 9.62 3.85 11.90
N ASP A 179 9.03 2.69 12.13
CA ASP A 179 9.54 1.43 11.61
C ASP A 179 9.02 1.25 10.18
N ALA A 180 9.95 1.03 9.24
CA ALA A 180 9.62 0.86 7.83
C ALA A 180 8.77 -0.41 7.61
N GLY A 181 7.75 -0.28 6.75
CA GLY A 181 6.88 -1.37 6.33
C GLY A 181 5.53 -1.41 7.06
N GLU A 182 5.41 -0.92 8.30
CA GLU A 182 4.11 -0.88 8.97
C GLU A 182 3.23 0.23 8.36
N PRO A 183 2.02 -0.10 7.86
CA PRO A 183 1.13 0.89 7.29
C PRO A 183 0.61 1.83 8.38
N ASP A 184 0.30 3.05 7.97
CA ASP A 184 -0.12 4.06 8.92
C ASP A 184 -1.54 3.78 9.46
N PRO A 185 -1.74 3.72 10.78
CA PRO A 185 -3.05 3.42 11.35
C PRO A 185 -4.02 4.60 11.29
N LEU A 186 -3.56 5.82 11.01
CA LEU A 186 -4.40 7.02 11.02
C LEU A 186 -4.63 7.58 9.63
N ARG A 187 -3.85 7.17 8.62
CA ARG A 187 -3.83 7.82 7.31
C ARG A 187 -3.60 6.86 6.19
N SER A 188 -4.16 7.20 5.05
CA SER A 188 -3.82 6.54 3.79
C SER A 188 -4.12 7.46 2.63
N VAL A 189 -3.25 7.43 1.63
CA VAL A 189 -3.60 7.85 0.28
C VAL A 189 -3.97 6.59 -0.51
N CYS A 190 -5.13 6.63 -1.13
CA CYS A 190 -5.67 5.54 -1.94
C CYS A 190 -6.03 6.07 -3.33
N VAL A 191 -6.08 5.16 -4.31
CA VAL A 191 -6.58 5.45 -5.66
C VAL A 191 -7.77 4.52 -5.95
N THR A 192 -8.84 5.06 -6.54
CA THR A 192 -9.98 4.26 -7.02
C THR A 192 -9.70 3.65 -8.40
N ASP A 193 -10.54 2.71 -8.83
CA ASP A 193 -10.49 2.14 -10.19
C ASP A 193 -10.70 3.18 -11.30
N THR A 194 -11.43 4.26 -11.00
CA THR A 194 -11.60 5.43 -11.86
C THR A 194 -10.46 6.44 -11.78
N GLY A 195 -9.39 6.16 -11.03
CA GLY A 195 -8.22 7.04 -10.91
C GLY A 195 -8.40 8.22 -9.95
N ILE A 196 -9.42 8.22 -9.07
CA ILE A 196 -9.61 9.27 -8.07
C ILE A 196 -8.65 9.01 -6.92
N ILE A 197 -7.77 9.98 -6.65
CA ILE A 197 -6.84 9.90 -5.52
C ILE A 197 -7.48 10.56 -4.29
N LYS A 198 -7.52 9.82 -3.19
CA LYS A 198 -8.05 10.28 -1.91
C LYS A 198 -7.05 10.14 -0.78
N LEU A 199 -6.93 11.18 0.04
CA LEU A 199 -6.27 11.14 1.34
C LEU A 199 -7.34 11.05 2.42
N VAL A 200 -7.23 10.05 3.29
CA VAL A 200 -8.07 9.93 4.49
C VAL A 200 -7.20 10.12 5.71
N CYS A 201 -7.67 10.89 6.69
CA CYS A 201 -6.99 11.08 7.98
C CYS A 201 -7.96 10.93 9.14
N ILE A 202 -7.52 10.19 10.16
CA ILE A 202 -8.13 10.11 11.49
C ILE A 202 -7.34 11.06 12.38
N LEU A 203 -7.89 12.24 12.62
CA LEU A 203 -7.28 13.28 13.45
C LEU A 203 -7.68 13.05 14.90
N THR A 204 -6.74 12.58 15.72
CA THR A 204 -6.96 12.36 17.16
C THR A 204 -6.72 13.63 17.96
N GLU A 205 -7.72 14.04 18.74
CA GLU A 205 -7.67 15.15 19.68
C GLU A 205 -8.15 14.60 21.03
N CYS A 206 -7.24 14.14 21.90
CA CYS A 206 -7.63 13.43 23.14
C CYS A 206 -8.70 14.21 23.93
N PRO A 207 -9.90 13.64 24.21
CA PRO A 207 -10.30 12.22 24.11
C PRO A 207 -11.10 11.83 22.84
N THR A 208 -11.23 12.72 21.87
CA THR A 208 -12.04 12.55 20.65
C THR A 208 -11.18 12.32 19.40
N PHE A 209 -11.86 12.09 18.28
CA PHE A 209 -11.26 12.06 16.95
C PHE A 209 -12.21 12.62 15.89
N THR A 210 -11.63 13.02 14.76
CA THR A 210 -12.38 13.40 13.56
C THR A 210 -11.78 12.73 12.34
N ILE A 211 -12.61 12.05 11.55
CA ILE A 211 -12.23 11.48 10.26
C ILE A 211 -12.45 12.56 9.20
N LYS A 212 -11.45 12.82 8.37
CA LYS A 212 -11.52 13.77 7.25
C LYS A 212 -10.98 13.11 5.99
N ALA A 213 -11.54 13.49 4.85
CA ALA A 213 -11.06 13.05 3.55
C ALA A 213 -10.79 14.26 2.63
N TRP A 214 -9.85 14.09 1.73
CA TRP A 214 -9.53 15.02 0.66
C TRP A 214 -9.42 14.27 -0.65
N THR A 215 -9.85 14.91 -1.72
CA THR A 215 -9.67 14.44 -3.10
C THR A 215 -8.60 15.29 -3.77
N LEU A 216 -7.67 14.66 -4.49
CA LEU A 216 -6.72 15.38 -5.33
C LEU A 216 -7.42 15.76 -6.64
N ASP A 217 -7.61 17.06 -6.86
CA ASP A 217 -8.33 17.56 -8.04
C ASP A 217 -7.49 17.43 -9.31
N ASP A 218 -6.19 17.71 -9.18
CA ASP A 218 -5.24 17.71 -10.27
C ASP A 218 -3.85 17.33 -9.75
N ILE A 219 -3.28 16.28 -10.34
CA ILE A 219 -1.94 15.77 -10.02
C ILE A 219 -0.82 16.71 -10.47
N HIS A 220 -1.05 17.49 -11.53
CA HIS A 220 -0.10 18.47 -12.06
C HIS A 220 -0.02 19.71 -11.18
N GLU A 221 -1.17 20.19 -10.69
CA GLU A 221 -1.23 21.36 -9.81
C GLU A 221 -1.05 21.01 -8.33
N GLY A 222 -1.17 19.72 -7.97
CA GLY A 222 -1.06 19.25 -6.59
C GLY A 222 -2.15 19.83 -5.67
N ARG A 223 -3.30 20.18 -6.23
CA ARG A 223 -4.41 20.80 -5.48
C ARG A 223 -5.29 19.74 -4.86
N TRP A 224 -5.46 19.84 -3.54
CA TRP A 224 -6.38 19.01 -2.77
C TRP A 224 -7.62 19.79 -2.36
N THR A 225 -8.80 19.22 -2.61
CA THR A 225 -10.07 19.70 -2.09
C THR A 225 -10.55 18.82 -0.94
N MET A 226 -11.05 19.45 0.12
CA MET A 226 -11.56 18.73 1.28
C MET A 226 -13.00 18.28 1.03
N ASP A 227 -13.27 17.00 1.25
CA ASP A 227 -14.59 16.42 1.09
C ASP A 227 -15.43 16.77 2.33
N LEU A 228 -16.12 17.91 2.30
CA LEU A 228 -16.92 18.39 3.44
C LEU A 228 -17.97 17.35 3.88
N SER A 229 -18.62 16.69 2.93
CA SER A 229 -19.58 15.61 3.21
C SER A 229 -18.96 14.40 3.87
N ASN A 230 -17.66 14.17 3.70
CA ASN A 230 -16.97 12.96 4.18
C ASN A 230 -16.23 13.21 5.51
N THR A 231 -16.50 14.34 6.17
CA THR A 231 -16.01 14.61 7.52
C THR A 231 -16.93 13.98 8.57
N MET A 232 -16.41 13.22 9.53
CA MET A 232 -17.20 12.54 10.56
C MET A 232 -16.52 12.66 11.93
N GLY A 233 -17.25 13.13 12.94
CA GLY A 233 -16.78 13.20 14.31
C GLY A 233 -16.98 11.88 15.08
N ALA A 234 -16.30 11.72 16.22
CA ALA A 234 -16.38 10.52 17.06
C ALA A 234 -17.82 10.17 17.50
N GLU A 235 -18.61 11.16 17.93
CA GLU A 235 -20.00 10.94 18.37
C GLU A 235 -20.88 10.41 17.21
N GLU A 236 -20.76 11.02 16.04
CA GLU A 236 -21.47 10.60 14.84
C GLU A 236 -21.07 9.17 14.43
N PHE A 237 -19.77 8.87 14.49
CA PHE A 237 -19.23 7.55 14.20
C PHE A 237 -19.76 6.50 15.19
N PHE A 238 -19.75 6.77 16.49
CA PHE A 238 -20.26 5.83 17.49
C PHE A 238 -21.77 5.65 17.43
N ARG A 239 -22.53 6.70 17.12
CA ARG A 239 -23.97 6.60 16.87
C ARG A 239 -24.26 5.65 15.71
N LEU A 240 -23.47 5.71 14.63
CA LEU A 240 -23.55 4.82 13.48
C LEU A 240 -23.25 3.36 13.82
N LEU A 241 -22.30 3.11 14.72
CA LEU A 241 -22.03 1.75 15.21
C LEU A 241 -23.14 1.23 16.16
N GLY A 242 -23.77 2.12 16.92
CA GLY A 242 -24.82 1.77 17.88
C GLY A 242 -26.19 1.44 17.26
N THR A 243 -26.48 1.90 16.04
CA THR A 243 -27.77 1.64 15.38
C THR A 243 -27.83 0.21 14.83
N GLY A 244 -28.41 -0.72 15.60
CA GLY A 244 -28.71 -2.09 15.16
C GLY A 244 -27.55 -3.08 15.19
N HIS A 245 -26.36 -2.68 15.68
CA HIS A 245 -25.15 -3.52 15.68
C HIS A 245 -24.50 -3.58 17.06
N SER A 246 -25.19 -4.18 18.04
CA SER A 246 -24.77 -4.27 19.46
C SER A 246 -23.44 -4.98 19.72
N CYS A 247 -22.85 -5.64 18.71
CA CYS A 247 -21.60 -6.38 18.82
C CYS A 247 -20.35 -5.60 18.41
N LEU A 248 -20.47 -4.40 17.83
CA LEU A 248 -19.32 -3.62 17.38
C LEU A 248 -18.70 -2.83 18.54
N PRO A 249 -17.36 -2.88 18.71
CA PRO A 249 -16.68 -2.13 19.76
C PRO A 249 -16.74 -0.62 19.48
N GLN A 250 -17.07 0.18 20.51
CA GLN A 250 -17.04 1.64 20.43
C GLN A 250 -15.62 2.16 20.68
N VAL A 251 -14.74 1.94 19.70
CA VAL A 251 -13.32 2.33 19.75
C VAL A 251 -12.98 3.23 18.55
N GLN A 252 -11.92 4.03 18.69
CA GLN A 252 -11.38 4.79 17.56
C GLN A 252 -11.04 3.84 16.40
N PRO A 253 -11.47 4.13 15.15
CA PRO A 253 -11.08 3.34 14.00
C PRO A 253 -9.59 3.52 13.67
N SER A 254 -9.07 2.58 12.89
CA SER A 254 -7.70 2.59 12.40
C SER A 254 -7.62 2.05 10.97
N PHE A 255 -6.49 2.30 10.32
CA PHE A 255 -6.16 1.85 8.96
C PHE A 255 -7.29 2.17 7.96
N PRO A 256 -7.60 3.47 7.74
CA PRO A 256 -8.60 3.83 6.75
C PRO A 256 -8.15 3.34 5.37
N LEU A 257 -9.06 2.76 4.59
CA LEU A 257 -8.80 2.38 3.20
C LEU A 257 -10.01 2.76 2.35
N VAL A 258 -9.79 3.56 1.31
CA VAL A 258 -10.87 3.93 0.38
C VAL A 258 -11.22 2.72 -0.48
N SER A 259 -12.51 2.48 -0.67
CA SER A 259 -13.00 1.46 -1.60
C SER A 259 -12.51 1.77 -3.01
N LEU A 260 -12.06 0.75 -3.73
CA LEU A 260 -11.65 0.89 -5.13
C LEU A 260 -12.82 1.34 -6.02
N VAL A 261 -14.07 1.01 -5.66
CA VAL A 261 -15.26 1.22 -6.51
C VAL A 261 -16.02 2.50 -6.15
N ASP A 262 -16.13 2.82 -4.86
CA ASP A 262 -16.89 4.00 -4.39
C ASP A 262 -15.97 4.89 -3.53
N PRO A 263 -15.58 6.09 -4.01
CA PRO A 263 -14.68 6.98 -3.29
C PRO A 263 -15.24 7.49 -1.96
N ASP A 264 -16.56 7.37 -1.72
CA ASP A 264 -17.20 7.78 -0.47
C ASP A 264 -17.30 6.64 0.54
N VAL A 265 -16.91 5.42 0.17
CA VAL A 265 -16.89 4.26 1.07
C VAL A 265 -15.47 4.03 1.58
N ILE A 266 -15.32 4.02 2.91
CA ILE A 266 -14.05 3.80 3.59
C ILE A 266 -14.17 2.56 4.47
N CYS A 267 -13.21 1.65 4.31
CA CYS A 267 -13.00 0.53 5.21
C CYS A 267 -12.18 1.00 6.42
N PHE A 268 -12.59 0.57 7.61
CA PHE A 268 -11.82 0.79 8.84
C PHE A 268 -11.67 -0.51 9.62
N LEU A 269 -10.57 -0.60 10.37
CA LEU A 269 -10.35 -1.63 11.37
C LEU A 269 -10.72 -1.12 12.77
N LEU A 270 -11.54 -1.89 13.49
CA LEU A 270 -11.80 -1.71 14.92
C LEU A 270 -11.12 -2.82 15.73
N LYS A 271 -10.35 -2.43 16.75
CA LYS A 271 -9.69 -3.36 17.67
C LYS A 271 -10.47 -3.49 18.97
N ASP A 272 -11.18 -4.59 19.14
CA ASP A 272 -11.78 -4.98 20.40
C ASP A 272 -10.71 -5.63 21.29
N LYS A 273 -10.07 -4.82 22.13
CA LYS A 273 -9.00 -5.30 23.02
C LYS A 273 -9.52 -6.25 24.08
N ASP A 274 -10.75 -6.05 24.55
CA ASP A 274 -11.34 -6.84 25.63
C ASP A 274 -11.65 -8.26 25.16
N ARG A 275 -12.15 -8.40 23.93
CA ARG A 275 -12.43 -9.71 23.31
C ARG A 275 -11.26 -10.28 22.51
N GLY A 276 -10.21 -9.49 22.27
CA GLY A 276 -9.10 -9.86 21.39
C GLY A 276 -9.52 -10.04 19.94
N LEU A 277 -10.52 -9.28 19.49
CA LEU A 277 -11.11 -9.38 18.15
C LEU A 277 -10.78 -8.14 17.33
N PHE A 278 -10.80 -8.34 16.02
CA PHE A 278 -10.64 -7.27 15.03
C PHE A 278 -11.85 -7.30 14.12
N TRP A 279 -12.47 -6.14 13.92
CA TRP A 279 -13.60 -5.97 13.01
C TRP A 279 -13.17 -5.11 11.84
N MET A 280 -13.57 -5.51 10.64
CA MET A 280 -13.56 -4.65 9.46
C MET A 280 -14.97 -4.10 9.27
N ILE A 281 -15.06 -2.80 9.02
CA ILE A 281 -16.32 -2.13 8.74
C ILE A 281 -16.21 -1.32 7.46
N TYR A 282 -17.26 -1.33 6.64
CA TYR A 282 -17.37 -0.46 5.49
C TYR A 282 -18.37 0.64 5.79
N VAL A 283 -17.91 1.88 5.75
CA VAL A 283 -18.73 3.05 6.08
C VAL A 283 -18.83 3.93 4.85
N ASN A 284 -20.05 4.23 4.41
CA ASN A 284 -20.26 5.31 3.47
C ASN A 284 -20.19 6.63 4.24
N MET A 285 -19.11 7.37 4.04
CA MET A 285 -18.79 8.59 4.76
C MET A 285 -19.63 9.78 4.32
N LYS A 286 -20.17 9.78 3.10
CA LYS A 286 -21.04 10.83 2.58
C LYS A 286 -22.45 10.75 3.16
N TYR A 287 -23.03 9.56 3.16
CA TYR A 287 -24.37 9.29 3.68
C TYR A 287 -24.39 8.90 5.16
N LYS A 288 -23.22 8.83 5.81
CA LYS A 288 -23.07 8.50 7.24
C LYS A 288 -23.75 7.18 7.59
N LYS A 289 -23.44 6.13 6.83
CA LYS A 289 -24.10 4.84 6.93
C LYS A 289 -23.09 3.68 7.01
N LEU A 290 -23.28 2.79 7.98
CA LEU A 290 -22.60 1.50 8.00
C LEU A 290 -23.18 0.62 6.89
N LEU A 291 -22.35 0.17 5.97
CA LEU A 291 -22.75 -0.70 4.87
C LEU A 291 -22.62 -2.16 5.24
N SER A 292 -21.51 -2.53 5.87
CA SER A 292 -21.25 -3.89 6.31
C SER A 292 -20.21 -3.92 7.43
N SER A 293 -20.21 -5.03 8.17
CA SER A 293 -19.20 -5.36 9.15
C SER A 293 -18.85 -6.84 9.03
N ALA A 294 -17.60 -7.17 9.36
CA ALA A 294 -17.13 -8.55 9.38
C ALA A 294 -16.01 -8.70 10.41
N LEU A 295 -15.93 -9.86 11.05
CA LEU A 295 -14.75 -10.20 11.83
C LEU A 295 -13.57 -10.44 10.89
N TYR A 296 -12.43 -9.81 11.22
CA TYR A 296 -11.16 -10.11 10.57
C TYR A 296 -10.71 -11.52 10.97
N ILE A 297 -10.28 -12.27 9.98
CA ILE A 297 -9.72 -13.62 10.12
C ILE A 297 -8.32 -13.54 9.52
N SER A 298 -7.31 -13.86 10.31
CA SER A 298 -5.94 -13.88 9.82
C SER A 298 -5.68 -15.12 8.98
N GLU A 299 -4.70 -15.05 8.09
CA GLU A 299 -4.24 -16.19 7.27
C GLU A 299 -3.94 -17.42 8.12
N GLN A 300 -3.27 -17.22 9.25
CA GLN A 300 -2.92 -18.29 10.19
C GLN A 300 -4.18 -18.92 10.81
N GLU A 301 -5.23 -18.13 11.08
CA GLU A 301 -6.54 -18.67 11.52
C GLU A 301 -7.25 -19.45 10.39
N GLU A 302 -7.08 -19.05 9.14
CA GLU A 302 -7.62 -19.77 7.96
C GLU A 302 -6.84 -21.07 7.65
N GLU A 303 -5.53 -21.11 7.91
CA GLU A 303 -4.66 -22.28 7.66
C GLU A 303 -4.73 -23.35 8.74
N ASP A 304 -4.58 -22.98 10.01
CA ASP A 304 -4.45 -23.96 11.10
C ASP A 304 -5.78 -24.65 11.44
N GLY A 305 -6.90 -24.15 10.90
CA GLY A 305 -8.23 -24.49 11.38
C GLY A 305 -8.43 -23.94 12.79
N TYR A 306 -9.42 -23.07 12.94
CA TYR A 306 -9.70 -22.41 14.22
C TYR A 306 -9.95 -23.44 15.36
N PRO A 307 -9.33 -23.31 16.55
CA PRO A 307 -8.62 -22.14 17.09
C PRO A 307 -7.07 -22.24 17.08
N PRO A 308 -6.37 -21.09 17.09
CA PRO A 308 -4.92 -21.06 17.29
C PRO A 308 -4.55 -21.67 18.66
N LYS A 309 -3.43 -22.40 18.72
CA LYS A 309 -2.86 -22.89 19.98
C LYS A 309 -2.66 -21.70 20.92
N ARG A 310 -3.27 -21.76 22.11
CA ARG A 310 -3.18 -20.72 23.16
C ARG A 310 -1.73 -20.24 23.30
N GLY A 311 -1.49 -18.94 23.10
CA GLY A 311 -0.20 -18.31 23.39
C GLY A 311 0.36 -17.38 22.30
N ARG A 312 -0.15 -17.39 21.06
CA ARG A 312 0.30 -16.45 20.03
C ARG A 312 -0.48 -15.14 20.09
N ARG A 313 0.23 -14.02 20.22
CA ARG A 313 -0.35 -12.68 20.07
C ARG A 313 -0.78 -12.52 18.60
N ASN A 314 -2.08 -12.44 18.35
CA ASN A 314 -2.61 -12.00 17.05
C ASN A 314 -2.30 -10.50 16.89
N ASN A 315 -1.09 -10.19 16.41
CA ASN A 315 -0.74 -8.83 16.04
C ASN A 315 -1.17 -8.63 14.59
N PHE A 316 -2.13 -7.73 14.37
CA PHE A 316 -2.44 -7.23 13.04
C PHE A 316 -1.56 -6.02 12.77
N PHE A 317 -0.72 -6.12 11.74
CA PHE A 317 0.22 -5.08 11.34
C PHE A 317 -0.25 -4.33 10.09
N GLY A 318 -1.54 -4.39 9.74
CA GLY A 318 -2.13 -3.58 8.67
C GLY A 318 -1.71 -3.91 7.23
N HIS A 319 -0.71 -4.76 6.99
CA HIS A 319 -0.29 -5.13 5.65
C HIS A 319 -1.45 -5.75 4.87
N CYS A 320 -1.76 -5.14 3.72
CA CYS A 320 -2.71 -5.54 2.68
C CYS A 320 -3.90 -6.39 3.15
N PHE A 321 -5.06 -5.74 3.28
CA PHE A 321 -6.39 -6.31 3.56
C PHE A 321 -6.92 -7.34 2.54
N ILE A 322 -6.11 -7.71 1.55
CA ILE A 322 -6.44 -8.83 0.69
C ILE A 322 -6.30 -10.07 1.56
N ARG A 323 -7.41 -10.80 1.79
CA ARG A 323 -7.38 -12.14 2.40
C ARG A 323 -6.26 -12.91 1.71
N SER A 324 -5.13 -13.04 2.38
CA SER A 324 -4.00 -13.70 1.79
C SER A 324 -4.35 -15.17 1.73
N LYS A 325 -4.71 -15.55 0.51
CA LYS A 325 -4.17 -16.66 -0.24
C LYS A 325 -4.48 -16.38 -1.71
N PHE A 326 -3.90 -15.33 -2.30
CA PHE A 326 -4.03 -15.11 -3.76
C PHE A 326 -3.73 -16.42 -4.53
N SER A 327 -2.75 -17.19 -4.07
CA SER A 327 -2.43 -18.55 -4.55
C SER A 327 -3.54 -19.59 -4.34
N SER A 328 -4.38 -19.54 -3.29
CA SER A 328 -5.51 -20.46 -3.16
C SER A 328 -6.75 -20.00 -3.91
N TYR A 329 -6.93 -18.69 -4.14
CA TYR A 329 -7.96 -18.20 -5.07
C TYR A 329 -7.62 -18.53 -6.53
N LEU A 330 -6.34 -18.78 -6.83
CA LEU A 330 -5.87 -19.36 -8.09
C LEU A 330 -5.93 -20.91 -8.11
N SER A 331 -6.26 -21.57 -6.99
CA SER A 331 -6.54 -23.01 -7.01
C SER A 331 -7.87 -23.27 -7.70
N GLU A 332 -8.03 -24.43 -8.35
CA GLU A 332 -9.20 -24.78 -9.18
C GLU A 332 -10.58 -24.58 -8.50
N ASN A 333 -10.63 -24.41 -7.17
CA ASN A 333 -11.86 -24.30 -6.39
C ASN A 333 -11.95 -23.01 -5.54
N ALA A 334 -11.90 -21.83 -6.16
CA ALA A 334 -12.15 -20.54 -5.50
C ALA A 334 -13.49 -20.51 -4.70
N ILE A 335 -14.49 -21.29 -5.14
CA ILE A 335 -15.79 -21.46 -4.45
C ILE A 335 -15.58 -22.06 -3.05
N THR A 336 -14.72 -23.07 -2.92
CA THR A 336 -14.45 -23.74 -1.63
C THR A 336 -13.79 -22.80 -0.62
N SER A 337 -12.92 -21.89 -1.08
CA SER A 337 -12.31 -20.88 -0.20
C SER A 337 -13.34 -19.88 0.33
N ARG A 338 -14.29 -19.46 -0.52
CA ARG A 338 -15.39 -18.58 -0.11
C ARG A 338 -16.29 -19.26 0.92
N ASP A 339 -16.74 -20.49 0.65
CA ASP A 339 -17.60 -21.25 1.56
C ASP A 339 -16.95 -21.48 2.92
N LEU A 340 -15.64 -21.76 2.93
CA LEU A 340 -14.86 -21.90 4.15
C LEU A 340 -14.86 -20.60 4.96
N SER A 341 -14.58 -19.47 4.31
CA SER A 341 -14.54 -18.17 4.98
C SER A 341 -15.91 -17.77 5.54
N GLU A 342 -17.00 -18.00 4.81
CA GLU A 342 -18.37 -17.77 5.29
C GLU A 342 -18.71 -18.65 6.50
N LYS A 343 -18.30 -19.93 6.48
CA LYS A 343 -18.48 -20.84 7.62
C LYS A 343 -17.68 -20.40 8.84
N MET A 344 -16.45 -19.93 8.64
CA MET A 344 -15.61 -19.40 9.72
C MET A 344 -16.20 -18.14 10.33
N GLN A 345 -16.70 -17.21 9.51
CA GLN A 345 -17.40 -16.01 9.98
C GLN A 345 -18.60 -16.37 10.87
N LYS A 346 -19.51 -17.22 10.38
CA LYS A 346 -20.68 -17.69 11.15
C LYS A 346 -20.29 -18.33 12.48
N THR A 347 -19.23 -19.15 12.47
CA THR A 347 -18.74 -19.82 13.68
C THR A 347 -18.15 -18.83 14.69
N LYS A 348 -17.40 -17.83 14.22
CA LYS A 348 -16.79 -16.80 15.07
C LYS A 348 -17.87 -15.90 15.67
N GLU A 349 -18.84 -15.46 14.86
CA GLU A 349 -20.00 -14.67 15.29
C GLU A 349 -20.84 -15.38 16.35
N ALA A 350 -21.22 -16.65 16.12
CA ALA A 350 -22.01 -17.42 17.09
C ALA A 350 -21.36 -17.48 18.48
N ARG A 351 -20.04 -17.58 18.55
CA ARG A 351 -19.28 -17.59 19.81
C ARG A 351 -19.19 -16.21 20.47
N VAL A 352 -19.12 -15.14 19.68
CA VAL A 352 -19.15 -13.77 20.21
C VAL A 352 -20.50 -13.49 20.84
N THR A 353 -21.59 -13.91 20.19
CA THR A 353 -22.96 -13.74 20.70
C THR A 353 -23.24 -14.62 21.94
N GLN A 354 -22.63 -15.80 22.05
CA GLN A 354 -22.73 -16.65 23.25
C GLN A 354 -21.93 -16.15 24.47
N LYS A 355 -21.02 -15.21 24.28
CA LYS A 355 -20.17 -14.63 25.34
C LYS A 355 -20.57 -13.21 25.76
N SER A 356 -21.48 -12.58 25.03
CA SER A 356 -22.17 -11.34 25.43
C SER A 356 -23.36 -11.68 26.32
#